data_AF-A0A970I7M3-F1
#
_entry.id   AF-A0A970I7M3-F1
#
_cell.length_a   1.000
_cell.length_b   1.000
_cell.length_c   1.000
_cell.angle_alpha   90.00
_cell.angle_beta   90.00
_cell.angle_gamma   90.00
#
_symmetry.space_group_name_H-M   'P 1'
#
loop_
_entity.id
_entity.type
_entity.pdbx_description
1 polymer ?
#
loop_
_entity_poly.entity_id
_entity_poly.type
_entity_poly.pdbx_seq_one_letter_code
_entity_poly.pdbx_strand_id
1 'polypeptide(L)'
;MNHRLNLMLWLYDWSQIFYAQFFKRNKKAWGISKQEFLLYPEGTLGKALGEFYLSKGFSVMPKLENHDVFHILTDTGTEIQDEIAMQYLLFGNGKLSLYMFAMIGFGTVLYPEFLIYYLKSYRKGKSMQKFYDWEFKEQLDSSLIYLKAFIRSKNHLFI
;
A
#
# COMPACT_ATOMS: atom_id res chain seq x y z
N MET A 1 -24.36 12.75 -2.18
CA MET A 1 -23.15 12.00 -2.59
C MET A 1 -22.07 13.03 -2.91
N ASN A 2 -20.91 12.98 -2.26
CA ASN A 2 -19.88 14.02 -2.39
C ASN A 2 -19.23 13.99 -3.78
N HIS A 3 -19.39 15.05 -4.58
CA HIS A 3 -18.80 15.15 -5.93
C HIS A 3 -17.27 14.95 -5.93
N ARG A 4 -16.59 15.38 -4.86
CA ARG A 4 -15.16 15.16 -4.61
C ARG A 4 -14.78 13.68 -4.51
N LEU A 5 -15.62 12.88 -3.83
CA LEU A 5 -15.41 11.44 -3.66
C LEU A 5 -15.57 10.73 -5.00
N ASN A 6 -16.63 11.04 -5.76
CA ASN A 6 -16.87 10.42 -7.05
C ASN A 6 -15.75 10.72 -8.06
N LEU A 7 -15.25 11.96 -8.09
CA LEU A 7 -14.12 12.34 -8.94
C LEU A 7 -12.86 11.54 -8.58
N MET A 8 -12.59 11.37 -7.29
CA MET A 8 -11.39 10.67 -6.83
C MET A 8 -11.48 9.16 -6.99
N LEU A 9 -12.64 8.54 -6.78
CA LEU A 9 -12.85 7.14 -7.11
C LEU A 9 -12.71 6.89 -8.61
N TRP A 10 -13.29 7.76 -9.44
CA TRP A 10 -13.13 7.69 -10.89
C TRP A 10 -11.66 7.82 -11.31
N LEU A 11 -10.93 8.80 -10.74
CA LEU A 11 -9.49 8.96 -10.96
C LEU A 11 -8.72 7.73 -10.49
N TYR A 12 -9.03 7.19 -9.31
CA TYR A 12 -8.35 6.04 -8.72
C TYR A 12 -8.51 4.78 -9.58
N ASP A 13 -9.75 4.41 -9.90
CA ASP A 13 -10.05 3.20 -10.67
C ASP A 13 -9.44 3.26 -12.08
N TRP A 14 -9.57 4.40 -12.76
CA TRP A 14 -8.94 4.58 -14.07
C TRP A 14 -7.42 4.60 -13.98
N SER A 15 -6.85 5.36 -13.05
CA SER A 15 -5.40 5.54 -13.00
C SER A 15 -4.64 4.30 -12.53
N GLN A 16 -5.19 3.49 -11.62
CA GLN A 16 -4.59 2.24 -11.17
C GLN A 16 -4.51 1.22 -12.31
N ILE A 17 -5.61 1.05 -13.06
CA ILE A 17 -5.69 0.13 -14.20
C ILE A 17 -4.72 0.58 -15.30
N PHE A 18 -4.77 1.86 -15.68
CA PHE A 18 -3.87 2.40 -16.71
C PHE A 18 -2.41 2.33 -16.26
N TYR A 19 -2.09 2.74 -15.04
CA TYR A 19 -0.71 2.68 -14.55
C TYR A 19 -0.17 1.24 -14.52
N ALA A 20 -0.98 0.27 -14.08
CA ALA A 20 -0.60 -1.14 -14.09
C ALA A 20 -0.37 -1.68 -15.51
N GLN A 21 -1.21 -1.31 -16.47
CA GLN A 21 -1.10 -1.76 -17.86
C GLN A 21 0.08 -1.15 -18.61
N PHE A 22 0.38 0.14 -18.38
CA PHE A 22 1.39 0.87 -19.15
C PHE A 22 2.76 0.92 -18.48
N PHE A 23 2.82 1.09 -17.15
CA PHE A 23 4.08 1.30 -16.42
C PHE A 23 4.55 0.08 -15.61
N LYS A 24 3.69 -0.91 -15.36
CA LYS A 24 4.08 -2.19 -14.72
C LYS A 24 4.20 -3.36 -15.71
N ARG A 25 4.56 -3.10 -16.98
CA ARG A 25 4.72 -4.14 -18.01
C ARG A 25 5.71 -5.25 -17.62
N ASN A 26 6.76 -4.91 -16.87
CA ASN A 26 7.79 -5.86 -16.42
C ASN A 26 7.45 -6.56 -15.09
N LYS A 27 6.42 -6.11 -14.35
CA LYS A 27 6.02 -6.80 -13.11
C LYS A 27 5.05 -7.94 -13.43
N LYS A 28 5.42 -9.14 -12.99
CA LYS A 28 4.57 -10.33 -13.09
C LYS A 28 3.52 -10.29 -11.99
N ALA A 29 2.28 -10.61 -12.36
CA ALA A 29 1.26 -10.93 -11.38
C ALA A 29 1.73 -12.13 -10.55
N TRP A 30 1.33 -12.19 -9.29
CA TRP A 30 1.77 -13.29 -8.43
C TRP A 30 1.14 -14.61 -8.80
N GLY A 31 -0.06 -14.57 -9.40
CA GLY A 31 -0.81 -15.75 -9.81
C GLY A 31 -1.40 -16.53 -8.64
N ILE A 32 -1.69 -15.83 -7.54
CA ILE A 32 -2.24 -16.39 -6.30
C ILE A 32 -3.65 -15.85 -6.13
N SER A 33 -4.63 -16.74 -6.01
CA SER A 33 -6.02 -16.40 -5.73
C SER A 33 -6.24 -16.05 -4.27
N LYS A 34 -7.36 -15.40 -3.97
CA LYS A 34 -7.78 -15.10 -2.59
C LYS A 34 -7.85 -16.37 -1.73
N GLN A 35 -8.36 -17.46 -2.29
CA GLN A 35 -8.47 -18.75 -1.61
C GLN A 35 -7.09 -19.33 -1.31
N GLU A 36 -6.15 -19.25 -2.25
CA GLU A 36 -4.77 -19.72 -2.03
C GLU A 36 -4.04 -18.88 -0.97
N PHE A 37 -4.27 -17.56 -0.90
CA PHE A 37 -3.73 -16.74 0.20
C PHE A 37 -4.22 -17.19 1.58
N LEU A 38 -5.47 -17.64 1.69
CA LEU A 38 -6.02 -18.10 2.97
C LEU A 38 -5.43 -19.43 3.45
N LEU A 39 -4.73 -20.17 2.58
CA LEU A 39 -4.03 -21.42 2.91
C LEU A 39 -2.67 -21.19 3.56
N TYR A 40 -2.13 -19.96 3.53
CA TYR A 40 -0.88 -19.65 4.22
C TYR A 40 -1.04 -19.82 5.75
N PRO A 41 0.04 -20.12 6.49
CA PRO A 41 -0.04 -20.29 7.94
C PRO A 41 -0.51 -19.02 8.67
N GLU A 42 -1.21 -19.20 9.80
CA GLU A 42 -1.64 -18.09 10.65
C GLU A 42 -0.47 -17.20 11.08
N GLY A 43 -0.70 -15.88 11.05
CA GLY A 43 0.31 -14.88 11.43
C GLY A 43 1.37 -14.58 10.36
N THR A 44 1.26 -15.14 9.16
CA THR A 44 2.12 -14.81 8.00
C THR A 44 1.57 -13.66 7.18
N LEU A 45 2.41 -13.06 6.32
CA LEU A 45 1.99 -12.00 5.40
C LEU A 45 0.94 -12.50 4.39
N GLY A 46 1.13 -13.69 3.84
CA GLY A 46 0.21 -14.30 2.87
C GLY A 46 -1.17 -14.53 3.46
N LYS A 47 -1.22 -15.04 4.71
CA LYS A 47 -2.49 -15.22 5.41
C LYS A 47 -3.21 -13.89 5.62
N ALA A 48 -2.48 -12.88 6.09
CA ALA A 48 -3.04 -11.55 6.34
C ALA A 48 -3.56 -10.87 5.06
N LEU A 49 -2.92 -11.08 3.90
CA LEU A 49 -3.46 -10.63 2.61
C LEU A 49 -4.77 -11.35 2.27
N GLY A 50 -4.84 -12.67 2.45
CA GLY A 50 -6.06 -13.45 2.23
C GLY A 50 -7.23 -12.93 3.07
N GLU A 51 -6.97 -12.66 4.34
CA GLU A 51 -7.94 -12.08 5.27
C GLU A 51 -8.34 -10.65 4.91
N PHE A 52 -7.39 -9.83 4.47
CA PHE A 52 -7.66 -8.49 3.96
C PHE A 52 -8.59 -8.52 2.75
N TYR A 53 -8.30 -9.36 1.75
CA TYR A 53 -9.17 -9.50 0.58
C TYR A 53 -10.56 -10.02 0.95
N LEU A 54 -10.63 -10.98 1.87
CA LEU A 54 -11.91 -11.54 2.34
C LEU A 54 -12.74 -10.48 3.07
N SER A 55 -12.15 -9.79 4.04
CA SER A 55 -12.83 -8.81 4.89
C SER A 55 -13.32 -7.58 4.12
N LYS A 56 -12.58 -7.16 3.09
CA LYS A 56 -12.95 -6.02 2.23
C LYS A 56 -13.83 -6.40 1.05
N GLY A 57 -14.06 -7.69 0.80
CA GLY A 57 -14.78 -8.16 -0.37
C GLY A 57 -14.02 -7.91 -1.69
N PHE A 58 -12.70 -7.71 -1.61
CA PHE A 58 -11.87 -7.42 -2.77
C PHE A 58 -11.48 -8.69 -3.54
N SER A 59 -11.19 -8.49 -4.82
CA SER A 59 -10.52 -9.46 -5.67
C SER A 59 -9.03 -9.13 -5.73
N VAL A 60 -8.17 -10.15 -5.81
CA VAL A 60 -6.74 -9.95 -6.02
C VAL A 60 -6.56 -9.29 -7.39
N MET A 61 -6.05 -8.06 -7.42
CA MET A 61 -5.78 -7.35 -8.66
C MET A 61 -4.38 -7.69 -9.17
N PRO A 62 -4.25 -8.35 -10.34
CA PRO A 62 -2.96 -8.73 -10.88
C PRO A 62 -2.03 -7.51 -11.04
N LYS A 63 -0.78 -7.64 -10.58
CA LYS A 63 0.29 -6.61 -10.59
C LYS A 63 0.12 -5.48 -9.56
N LEU A 64 -0.94 -5.50 -8.76
CA LEU A 64 -1.17 -4.56 -7.65
C LEU A 64 -1.01 -5.22 -6.27
N GLU A 65 -0.65 -6.49 -6.19
CA GLU A 65 -0.51 -7.24 -4.93
C GLU A 65 0.53 -6.61 -3.98
N ASN A 66 1.62 -6.09 -4.54
CA ASN A 66 2.63 -5.33 -3.77
C ASN A 66 2.05 -4.06 -3.11
N HIS A 67 1.03 -3.44 -3.73
CA HIS A 67 0.35 -2.27 -3.16
C HIS A 67 -0.50 -2.69 -1.97
N ASP A 68 -1.22 -3.82 -2.10
CA ASP A 68 -2.05 -4.36 -1.02
C ASP A 68 -1.22 -4.70 0.21
N VAL A 69 0.02 -5.20 0.02
CA VAL A 69 0.98 -5.43 1.13
C VAL A 69 1.25 -4.16 1.92
N PHE A 70 1.28 -2.98 1.29
CA PHE A 70 1.54 -1.73 2.01
C PHE A 70 0.47 -1.48 3.06
N HIS A 71 -0.82 -1.67 2.74
CA HIS A 71 -1.91 -1.57 3.72
C HIS A 71 -1.67 -2.45 4.94
N ILE A 72 -1.25 -3.70 4.70
CA ILE A 72 -1.01 -4.68 5.77
C ILE A 72 0.18 -4.25 6.63
N LEU A 73 1.31 -3.90 6.02
CA LEU A 73 2.55 -3.57 6.74
C LEU A 73 2.45 -2.23 7.49
N THR A 74 1.77 -1.24 6.91
CA THR A 74 1.70 0.11 7.47
C THR A 74 0.45 0.36 8.31
N ASP A 75 -0.44 -0.63 8.42
CA ASP A 75 -1.75 -0.53 9.08
C ASP A 75 -2.56 0.65 8.52
N THR A 76 -2.65 0.75 7.20
CA THR A 76 -3.33 1.87 6.51
C THR A 76 -4.63 1.38 5.88
N GLY A 77 -5.70 2.14 6.09
CA GLY A 77 -7.03 1.82 5.58
C GLY A 77 -7.14 1.94 4.06
N THR A 78 -8.35 1.69 3.55
CA THR A 78 -8.69 1.67 2.12
C THR A 78 -9.65 2.80 1.73
N GLU A 79 -9.94 3.72 2.67
CA GLU A 79 -10.71 4.93 2.38
C GLU A 79 -9.86 5.91 1.58
N ILE A 80 -10.49 6.85 0.87
CA ILE A 80 -9.75 7.74 -0.04
C ILE A 80 -8.66 8.56 0.68
N GLN A 81 -8.93 9.05 1.89
CA GLN A 81 -7.95 9.75 2.70
C GLN A 81 -6.80 8.84 3.13
N ASP A 82 -7.04 7.55 3.33
CA ASP A 82 -6.00 6.58 3.71
C ASP A 82 -5.15 6.18 2.50
N GLU A 83 -5.74 6.05 1.31
CA GLU A 83 -5.02 5.85 0.06
C GLU A 83 -4.06 7.01 -0.21
N ILE A 84 -4.52 8.26 -0.05
CA ILE A 84 -3.68 9.47 -0.18
C ILE A 84 -2.59 9.48 0.90
N ALA A 85 -2.96 9.21 2.16
CA ALA A 85 -2.02 9.16 3.28
C ALA A 85 -0.95 8.09 3.07
N MET A 86 -1.28 6.96 2.46
CA MET A 86 -0.33 5.92 2.10
C MET A 86 0.66 6.41 1.04
N GLN A 87 0.22 7.17 0.05
CA GLN A 87 1.15 7.77 -0.93
C GLN A 87 2.13 8.74 -0.25
N TYR A 88 1.65 9.54 0.71
CA TYR A 88 2.52 10.37 1.55
C TYR A 88 3.51 9.54 2.38
N LEU A 89 3.06 8.44 2.98
CA LEU A 89 3.93 7.53 3.74
C LEU A 89 5.02 6.93 2.84
N LEU A 90 4.65 6.41 1.68
CA LEU A 90 5.59 5.82 0.72
C LEU A 90 6.58 6.86 0.19
N PHE A 91 6.13 8.09 -0.05
CA PHE A 91 7.02 9.20 -0.39
C PHE A 91 8.03 9.47 0.73
N GLY A 92 7.57 9.48 1.99
CA GLY A 92 8.44 9.58 3.16
C GLY A 92 9.43 8.42 3.29
N ASN A 93 9.03 7.21 2.89
CA ASN A 93 9.88 6.01 2.86
C ASN A 93 10.89 6.00 1.70
N GLY A 94 10.80 6.95 0.76
CA GLY A 94 11.73 7.12 -0.36
C GLY A 94 11.23 6.60 -1.71
N LYS A 95 9.99 6.14 -1.81
CA LYS A 95 9.38 5.76 -3.09
C LYS A 95 9.20 7.00 -3.96
N LEU A 96 9.54 6.91 -5.23
CA LEU A 96 9.30 7.95 -6.23
C LEU A 96 8.58 7.33 -7.44
N SER A 97 7.33 7.74 -7.67
CA SER A 97 6.60 7.35 -8.88
C SER A 97 5.65 8.46 -9.32
N LEU A 98 5.38 8.54 -10.62
CA LEU A 98 4.46 9.52 -11.18
C LEU A 98 3.05 9.38 -10.58
N TYR A 99 2.57 8.15 -10.42
CA TYR A 99 1.28 7.86 -9.78
C TYR A 99 1.19 8.42 -8.36
N MET A 100 2.24 8.20 -7.55
CA MET A 100 2.30 8.68 -6.18
C MET A 100 2.25 10.22 -6.12
N PHE A 101 3.03 10.90 -6.95
CA PHE A 101 3.01 12.37 -7.02
C PHE A 101 1.65 12.92 -7.47
N ALA A 102 1.01 12.28 -8.45
CA ALA A 102 -0.34 12.65 -8.88
C ALA A 102 -1.35 12.51 -7.75
N MET A 103 -1.37 11.38 -7.04
CA MET A 103 -2.25 11.15 -5.90
C MET A 103 -2.01 12.10 -4.73
N ILE A 104 -0.74 12.42 -4.44
CA ILE A 104 -0.38 13.46 -3.45
C ILE A 104 -0.93 14.83 -3.89
N GLY A 105 -0.70 15.22 -5.15
CA GLY A 105 -1.15 16.51 -5.67
C GLY A 105 -2.66 16.67 -5.66
N PHE A 106 -3.37 15.77 -6.35
CA PHE A 106 -4.83 15.79 -6.42
C PHE A 106 -5.47 15.58 -5.04
N GLY A 107 -4.96 14.63 -4.26
CA GLY A 107 -5.45 14.35 -2.92
C GLY A 107 -5.34 15.55 -1.98
N THR A 108 -4.24 16.30 -2.04
CA THR A 108 -4.04 17.48 -1.18
C THR A 108 -4.92 18.65 -1.58
N VAL A 109 -5.05 18.89 -2.88
CA VAL A 109 -5.92 19.97 -3.40
C VAL A 109 -7.39 19.64 -3.13
N LEU A 110 -7.78 18.39 -3.33
CA LEU A 110 -9.16 17.96 -3.17
C LEU A 110 -9.52 17.63 -1.73
N TYR A 111 -8.58 17.38 -0.82
CA TYR A 111 -8.81 17.07 0.61
C TYR A 111 -7.84 17.81 1.56
N PRO A 112 -7.81 19.15 1.52
CA PRO A 112 -6.89 19.94 2.33
C PRO A 112 -7.13 19.79 3.84
N GLU A 113 -8.34 19.45 4.27
CA GLU A 113 -8.69 19.21 5.67
C GLU A 113 -7.92 18.05 6.30
N PHE A 114 -7.40 17.11 5.50
CA PHE A 114 -6.59 15.99 5.96
C PHE A 114 -5.07 16.26 5.87
N LEU A 115 -4.63 17.48 5.54
CA LEU A 115 -3.21 17.79 5.35
C LEU A 115 -2.34 17.43 6.56
N ILE A 116 -2.81 17.68 7.78
CA ILE A 116 -2.08 17.30 9.00
C ILE A 116 -1.91 15.77 9.08
N TYR A 117 -2.94 15.00 8.72
CA TYR A 117 -2.88 13.54 8.67
C TYR A 117 -1.85 13.08 7.62
N TYR A 118 -1.88 13.66 6.42
CA TYR A 118 -0.93 13.36 5.34
C TYR A 118 0.52 13.65 5.73
N LEU A 119 0.78 14.79 6.35
CA LEU A 119 2.12 15.16 6.84
C LEU A 119 2.59 14.24 7.97
N LYS A 120 1.69 13.79 8.86
CA LYS A 120 2.01 12.77 9.87
C LYS A 120 2.39 11.43 9.20
N SER A 121 1.65 11.01 8.18
CA SER A 121 1.94 9.79 7.42
C SER A 121 3.28 9.87 6.69
N TYR A 122 3.64 11.02 6.11
CA TYR A 122 4.96 11.25 5.55
C TYR A 122 6.08 11.13 6.59
N ARG A 123 5.91 11.76 7.76
CA ARG A 123 6.87 11.65 8.87
C ARG A 123 7.01 10.21 9.36
N LYS A 124 5.90 9.48 9.47
CA LYS A 124 5.89 8.04 9.77
C LYS A 124 6.73 7.28 8.75
N GLY A 125 6.48 7.46 7.45
CA GLY A 125 7.28 6.84 6.39
C GLY A 125 8.77 7.16 6.47
N LYS A 126 9.11 8.42 6.77
CA LYS A 126 10.49 8.87 7.01
C LYS A 126 11.14 8.22 8.23
N SER A 127 10.36 7.79 9.23
CA SER A 127 10.87 7.10 10.42
C SER A 127 10.97 5.59 10.25
N MET A 128 10.55 5.03 9.12
CA MET A 128 10.59 3.58 8.85
C MET A 128 11.86 3.17 8.09
N GLN A 129 12.26 1.91 8.22
CA GLN A 129 13.22 1.29 7.30
C GLN A 129 12.63 1.28 5.89
N LYS A 130 13.49 1.33 4.89
CA LYS A 130 13.05 1.30 3.49
C LYS A 130 12.44 -0.08 3.16
N PHE A 131 11.20 -0.08 2.65
CA PHE A 131 10.48 -1.30 2.29
C PHE A 131 9.77 -1.24 0.92
N TYR A 132 9.69 -0.07 0.29
CA TYR A 132 8.84 0.14 -0.89
C TYR A 132 9.24 -0.69 -2.14
N ASP A 133 10.45 -1.24 -2.18
CA ASP A 133 11.03 -1.99 -3.29
C ASP A 133 11.36 -3.46 -2.94
N TRP A 134 10.84 -3.97 -1.82
CA TRP A 134 11.00 -5.38 -1.46
C TRP A 134 10.24 -6.31 -2.41
N GLU A 135 10.78 -7.52 -2.62
CA GLU A 135 10.11 -8.61 -3.33
C GLU A 135 9.15 -9.34 -2.38
N PHE A 136 7.99 -8.74 -2.10
CA PHE A 136 7.04 -9.25 -1.10
C PHE A 136 6.48 -10.65 -1.40
N LYS A 137 6.48 -11.08 -2.68
CA LYS A 137 6.05 -12.43 -3.04
C LYS A 137 6.88 -13.50 -2.32
N GLU A 138 8.17 -13.25 -2.14
CA GLU A 138 9.09 -14.17 -1.46
C GLU A 138 8.93 -14.14 0.07
N GLN A 139 8.18 -13.17 0.59
CA GLN A 139 7.96 -12.96 2.02
C GLN A 139 6.58 -13.43 2.49
N LEU A 140 5.79 -14.09 1.64
CA LEU A 140 4.41 -14.47 1.98
C LEU A 140 4.32 -15.44 3.16
N ASP A 141 5.27 -16.37 3.29
CA ASP A 141 5.37 -17.28 4.44
C ASP A 141 6.04 -16.65 5.67
N SER A 142 6.55 -15.42 5.56
CA SER A 142 7.24 -14.75 6.68
C SER A 142 6.25 -14.24 7.71
N SER A 143 6.65 -14.29 8.98
CA SER A 143 5.86 -13.76 10.09
C SER A 143 5.59 -12.27 9.91
N LEU A 144 4.31 -11.90 9.92
CA LEU A 144 3.88 -10.52 9.76
C LEU A 144 4.38 -9.63 10.91
N ILE A 145 4.41 -10.15 12.13
CA ILE A 145 4.86 -9.40 13.31
C ILE A 145 6.33 -9.01 13.15
N TYR A 146 7.18 -9.94 12.69
CA TYR A 146 8.59 -9.64 12.45
C TYR A 146 8.81 -8.67 11.29
N LEU A 147 8.07 -8.81 10.19
CA LEU A 147 8.13 -7.84 9.08
C LEU A 147 7.74 -6.44 9.55
N LYS A 148 6.65 -6.31 10.32
CA LYS A 148 6.22 -5.02 10.90
C LYS A 148 7.23 -4.45 11.88
N ALA A 149 7.81 -5.29 12.73
CA ALA A 149 8.84 -4.86 13.67
C ALA A 149 10.09 -4.36 12.93
N PHE A 150 10.53 -5.07 11.89
CA PHE A 150 11.68 -4.70 11.07
C PHE A 150 11.49 -3.33 10.42
N ILE A 151 10.35 -3.09 9.77
CA ILE A 151 10.15 -1.80 9.08
C ILE A 151 10.02 -0.62 10.07
N ARG A 152 9.67 -0.89 11.33
CA ARG A 152 9.57 0.13 12.39
C ARG A 152 10.91 0.39 13.10
N SER A 153 11.85 -0.55 13.08
CA SER A 153 13.16 -0.41 13.75
C SER A 153 14.14 0.41 12.90
N LYS A 154 13.88 1.71 12.76
CA LYS A 154 14.88 2.63 12.21
C LYS A 154 15.93 2.93 13.28
N ASN A 155 17.06 2.23 13.19
CA ASN A 155 18.27 2.31 14.02
C ASN A 155 18.16 1.79 15.47
N HIS A 156 18.34 0.48 15.64
CA HIS A 156 19.10 -0.09 16.77
C HIS A 156 19.96 -1.25 16.26
N LEU A 157 20.85 -0.97 15.29
CA LEU A 157 22.04 -1.79 15.08
C LEU A 157 23.17 -1.07 15.82
N PHE A 158 23.66 -1.75 16.85
CA PHE A 158 24.70 -1.36 17.80
C PHE A 158 25.93 -0.74 17.10
N ILE A 159 26.40 0.40 17.63
CA ILE A 159 27.83 0.70 17.71
C ILE A 159 28.34 0.00 18.98
#